data_AF-A0A0L0HIP2-F1
#
_entry.id   AF-A0A0L0HIP2-F1
#
_cell.length_a   1.000
_cell.length_b   1.000
_cell.length_c   1.000
_cell.angle_alpha   90.00
_cell.angle_beta   90.00
_cell.angle_gamma   90.00
#
_symmetry.space_group_name_H-M   'P 1'
#
loop_
_entity.id
_entity.type
_entity.pdbx_description
1 polymer ?
#
loop_
_entity_poly.entity_id
_entity_poly.type
_entity_poly.pdbx_seq_one_letter_code
_entity_poly.pdbx_strand_id
1 'polypeptide(L)'
;MAVVLLTTLAWIYSLAAVFHALLAPILLKLIASQQVLRLIILTYIFQVVLFPVLIYVWYTNESEGSEPKRRKSVAPLRNGTDADEATALLSDAHASSRESTLRNRRNSGGRSESPSPSSETSEGTDVIGLKHFLLKRKLRTALMVLAIVTNTVLFGLCLDFTFSDYLFQKNYDLLVSRVGGIGPDFAKIFVRSPTEHQIQLEYQRVEGDTGWQSCESSVAVSPSSDYTASVKCTGLSPETQYRYRWRSVATGRSLFPESDERDMYFKTAPPDRAPAKFSFAYTSCVKPGFPYGTKGLRGFHEMGRQDLSFVMFLGDLIYADAPYLYGTDVDTYRWHYRYLYSKPDFRKTFSRLPFMTIYDDHEVLNNWEWDSQQPYPAAFQAFNEYAGLSNPHEDANVSAVFEYEFGDTAFFVMDARGYRNREEETMLGEKQKTRLKDWLLAVNSTHTVKFLVSSVPFTQNWQWEHTDTWAGFLKERQEILDFISRNRIQNVLAISGDRHEVAITRLPGNVIEFSTSPLQAFYSPIDTYIETGQDEKIFAWRPGNIKWAMFTIDTTQSTPTATYALFVNDYQDTPVYEKTFPLSRS
;
A
#
# COMPACT_ATOMS: atom_id res chain seq x y z
N MET A 1 -12.27 10.58 -45.95
CA MET A 1 -11.60 9.41 -45.32
C MET A 1 -10.85 9.79 -44.05
N ALA A 2 -9.97 10.80 -44.05
CA ALA A 2 -9.20 11.21 -42.86
C ALA A 2 -10.08 11.56 -41.65
N VAL A 3 -11.17 12.32 -41.85
CA VAL A 3 -12.15 12.65 -40.81
C VAL A 3 -12.77 11.40 -40.17
N VAL A 4 -13.12 10.40 -40.99
CA VAL A 4 -13.72 9.14 -40.51
C VAL A 4 -12.70 8.36 -39.69
N LEU A 5 -11.47 8.22 -40.19
CA LEU A 5 -10.38 7.53 -39.48
C LEU A 5 -10.08 8.18 -38.12
N LEU A 6 -10.00 9.52 -38.07
CA LEU A 6 -9.75 10.28 -36.85
C LEU A 6 -10.91 10.22 -35.87
N THR A 7 -12.17 10.27 -36.33
CA THR A 7 -13.33 10.09 -35.44
C THR A 7 -13.45 8.67 -34.89
N THR A 8 -13.08 7.66 -35.68
CA THR A 8 -13.03 6.27 -35.23
C THR A 8 -11.89 6.06 -34.23
N LEU A 9 -10.72 6.66 -34.47
CA LEU A 9 -9.60 6.67 -33.52
C LEU A 9 -9.97 7.41 -32.23
N ALA A 10 -10.66 8.56 -32.31
CA ALA A 10 -11.17 9.28 -31.14
C ALA A 10 -12.22 8.47 -30.36
N TRP A 11 -13.02 7.65 -31.04
CA TRP A 11 -13.97 6.72 -30.41
C TRP A 11 -13.28 5.55 -29.73
N ILE A 12 -12.35 4.87 -30.42
CA ILE A 12 -11.53 3.81 -29.84
C ILE A 12 -10.75 4.34 -28.63
N TYR A 13 -10.23 5.57 -28.75
CA TYR A 13 -9.50 6.24 -27.67
C TYR A 13 -10.40 6.64 -26.51
N SER A 14 -11.61 7.15 -26.77
CA SER A 14 -12.60 7.46 -25.72
C SER A 14 -13.09 6.20 -25.00
N LEU A 15 -13.25 5.09 -25.74
CA LEU A 15 -13.61 3.79 -25.16
C LEU A 15 -12.46 3.23 -24.31
N ALA A 16 -11.22 3.34 -24.79
CA ALA A 16 -10.02 2.99 -24.05
C ALA A 16 -9.81 3.89 -22.82
N ALA A 17 -10.15 5.17 -22.91
CA ALA A 17 -10.12 6.12 -21.80
C ALA A 17 -11.20 5.78 -20.75
N VAL A 18 -12.41 5.43 -21.15
CA VAL A 18 -13.45 4.93 -20.23
C VAL A 18 -13.03 3.63 -19.57
N PHE A 19 -12.43 2.70 -20.31
CA PHE A 19 -11.84 1.48 -19.74
C PHE A 19 -10.72 1.80 -18.76
N HIS A 20 -9.79 2.70 -19.11
CA HIS A 20 -8.69 3.13 -18.24
C HIS A 20 -9.20 3.86 -17.00
N ALA A 21 -10.22 4.70 -17.13
CA ALA A 21 -10.83 5.44 -16.02
C ALA A 21 -11.65 4.52 -15.11
N LEU A 22 -12.28 3.46 -15.64
CA LEU A 22 -12.92 2.43 -14.82
C LEU A 22 -11.88 1.54 -14.13
N LEU A 23 -10.78 1.21 -14.81
CA LEU A 23 -9.70 0.38 -14.30
C LEU A 23 -8.77 1.12 -13.33
N ALA A 24 -8.55 2.42 -13.46
CA ALA A 24 -7.57 3.18 -12.68
C ALA A 24 -7.89 3.25 -11.17
N PRO A 25 -9.12 3.57 -10.73
CA PRO A 25 -9.51 3.46 -9.33
C PRO A 25 -9.55 2.01 -8.85
N ILE A 26 -9.82 1.05 -9.73
CA ILE A 26 -9.76 -0.39 -9.40
C ILE A 26 -8.29 -0.81 -9.22
N LEU A 27 -7.37 -0.35 -10.06
CA LEU A 27 -5.93 -0.59 -10.02
C LEU A 27 -5.30 0.09 -8.81
N LEU A 28 -5.67 1.33 -8.47
CA LEU A 28 -5.25 1.98 -7.21
C LEU A 28 -5.82 1.30 -5.97
N LYS A 29 -7.05 0.77 -6.05
CA LYS A 29 -7.65 -0.07 -5.00
C LYS A 29 -7.02 -1.46 -4.90
N LEU A 30 -6.27 -1.91 -5.92
CA LEU A 30 -5.64 -3.22 -5.99
C LEU A 30 -4.11 -3.17 -5.89
N ILE A 31 -3.47 -2.04 -6.15
CA ILE A 31 -2.02 -1.84 -6.19
C ILE A 31 -1.74 -0.37 -5.84
N ALA A 32 -1.34 -0.11 -4.60
CA ALA A 32 -0.93 1.22 -4.15
C ALA A 32 0.49 1.55 -4.65
N SER A 33 0.67 1.76 -5.97
CA SER A 33 1.99 1.97 -6.59
C SER A 33 2.15 3.38 -7.16
N GLN A 34 3.33 3.97 -6.95
CA GLN A 34 3.72 5.24 -7.59
C GLN A 34 3.61 5.17 -9.12
N GLN A 35 3.90 4.01 -9.72
CA GLN A 35 3.84 3.84 -11.18
C GLN A 35 2.40 3.88 -11.68
N VAL A 36 1.47 3.28 -10.94
CA VAL A 36 0.03 3.34 -11.24
C VAL A 36 -0.46 4.78 -11.13
N LEU A 37 -0.07 5.51 -10.09
CA LEU A 37 -0.42 6.93 -9.94
C LEU A 37 0.15 7.80 -11.08
N ARG A 38 1.42 7.61 -11.46
CA ARG A 38 2.04 8.30 -12.61
C ARG A 38 1.32 8.00 -13.91
N LEU A 39 0.98 6.73 -14.14
CA LEU A 39 0.23 6.32 -15.33
C LEU A 39 -1.13 7.02 -15.40
N ILE A 40 -1.84 7.11 -14.27
CA ILE A 40 -3.14 7.80 -14.16
C ILE A 40 -3.02 9.31 -14.44
N ILE A 41 -1.99 9.96 -13.89
CA ILE A 41 -1.73 11.39 -14.13
C ILE A 41 -1.41 11.62 -15.61
N LEU A 42 -0.53 10.81 -16.20
CA LEU A 42 -0.13 10.92 -17.61
C LEU A 42 -1.31 10.65 -18.55
N THR A 43 -2.13 9.63 -18.28
CA THR A 43 -3.33 9.37 -19.08
C THR A 43 -4.35 10.48 -18.95
N TYR A 44 -4.56 11.05 -17.75
CA TYR A 44 -5.44 12.21 -17.57
C TYR A 44 -4.98 13.42 -18.38
N ILE A 45 -3.69 13.81 -18.28
CA ILE A 45 -3.14 14.95 -19.03
C ILE A 45 -3.33 14.74 -20.53
N PHE A 46 -3.02 13.55 -21.03
CA PHE A 46 -3.17 13.27 -22.45
C PHE A 46 -4.66 13.27 -22.89
N GLN A 47 -5.54 12.62 -22.13
CA GLN A 47 -6.95 12.42 -22.50
C GLN A 47 -7.82 13.67 -22.36
N VAL A 48 -7.56 14.50 -21.34
CA VAL A 48 -8.43 15.62 -20.98
C VAL A 48 -7.83 16.96 -21.40
N VAL A 49 -6.50 17.09 -21.46
CA VAL A 49 -5.84 18.35 -21.83
C VAL A 49 -5.39 18.33 -23.29
N LEU A 50 -4.56 17.36 -23.70
CA LEU A 50 -3.96 17.37 -25.03
C LEU A 50 -4.91 16.94 -26.14
N PHE A 51 -5.68 15.87 -25.94
CA PHE A 51 -6.54 15.30 -26.97
C PHE A 51 -7.69 16.22 -27.40
N PRO A 52 -8.43 16.91 -26.48
CA PRO A 52 -9.46 17.87 -26.87
C PRO A 52 -8.88 19.11 -27.55
N VAL A 53 -7.68 19.57 -27.16
CA VAL A 53 -6.98 20.67 -27.82
C VAL A 53 -6.56 20.29 -29.24
N LEU A 54 -6.05 19.07 -29.45
CA LEU A 54 -5.71 18.58 -30.78
C LEU A 54 -6.95 18.46 -31.69
N ILE A 55 -8.08 17.97 -31.16
CA ILE A 55 -9.35 17.95 -31.89
C ILE A 55 -9.84 19.38 -32.19
N TYR A 56 -9.73 20.29 -31.23
CA TYR A 56 -10.15 21.68 -31.39
C TYR A 56 -9.30 22.42 -32.44
N VAL A 57 -7.97 22.36 -32.34
CA VAL A 57 -7.02 22.98 -33.29
C VAL A 57 -7.20 22.40 -34.70
N TRP A 58 -7.42 21.09 -34.81
CA TRP A 58 -7.68 20.46 -36.10
C TRP A 58 -9.04 20.90 -36.68
N TYR A 59 -10.09 20.97 -35.84
CA TYR A 59 -11.42 21.44 -36.25
C TYR A 59 -11.44 22.91 -36.68
N THR A 60 -10.69 23.78 -36.00
CA THR A 60 -10.56 25.19 -36.37
C THR A 60 -9.75 25.37 -37.66
N ASN A 61 -8.69 24.58 -37.87
CA ASN A 61 -7.90 24.61 -39.10
C ASN A 61 -8.67 24.09 -40.33
N GLU A 62 -9.59 23.13 -40.19
CA GLU A 62 -10.51 22.75 -41.29
C GLU A 62 -11.55 23.86 -41.58
N SER A 63 -11.98 24.62 -40.56
CA SER A 63 -12.96 25.70 -40.76
C SER A 63 -12.41 26.91 -41.52
N GLU A 64 -11.10 27.18 -41.45
CA GLU A 64 -10.45 28.22 -42.26
C GLU A 64 -10.23 27.80 -43.73
N GLY A 65 -10.29 26.50 -44.05
CA GLY A 65 -10.14 25.97 -45.40
C GLY A 65 -11.40 26.04 -46.27
N SER A 66 -12.52 26.59 -45.76
CA SER A 66 -13.82 26.53 -46.44
C SER A 66 -14.60 27.85 -46.46
N GLU A 67 -13.93 28.97 -46.80
CA GLU A 67 -14.64 30.11 -47.42
C GLU A 67 -14.13 30.34 -48.85
N PRO A 68 -14.96 30.15 -49.90
CA PRO A 68 -14.68 30.80 -51.16
C PRO A 68 -14.95 32.29 -50.96
N LYS A 69 -13.90 33.09 -50.82
CA LYS A 69 -13.98 34.55 -50.99
C LYS A 69 -14.63 34.84 -52.34
N ARG A 70 -15.93 35.10 -52.35
CA ARG A 70 -16.66 35.62 -53.51
C ARG A 70 -16.17 37.05 -53.71
N ARG A 71 -15.06 37.21 -54.45
CA ARG A 71 -14.62 38.50 -54.99
C ARG A 71 -15.80 39.08 -55.78
N LYS A 72 -16.49 40.07 -55.21
CA LYS A 72 -17.25 41.02 -56.00
C LYS A 72 -16.24 41.75 -56.88
N SER A 73 -16.37 41.57 -58.20
CA SER A 73 -15.68 42.38 -59.19
C SER A 73 -16.14 43.83 -59.02
N VAL A 74 -15.29 44.66 -58.40
CA VAL A 74 -15.35 46.11 -58.54
C VAL A 74 -14.38 46.46 -59.66
N ALA A 75 -14.91 47.13 -60.69
CA ALA A 75 -14.16 47.64 -61.82
C ALA A 75 -13.09 48.67 -61.38
N PRO A 76 -12.00 48.85 -62.14
CA PRO A 76 -10.88 49.69 -61.76
C PRO A 76 -11.19 51.18 -61.95
N LEU A 77 -10.80 52.00 -60.97
CA LEU A 77 -10.65 53.44 -61.12
C LEU A 77 -9.37 53.72 -61.92
N ARG A 78 -9.55 54.46 -63.03
CA ARG A 78 -8.50 54.88 -63.97
C ARG A 78 -7.96 56.25 -63.52
N ASN A 79 -6.65 56.46 -63.64
CA ASN A 79 -6.02 57.79 -63.61
C ASN A 79 -5.14 57.93 -64.86
N GLY A 80 -5.42 58.96 -65.69
CA GLY A 80 -4.63 59.48 -66.83
C GLY A 80 -4.50 58.54 -68.04
N THR A 81 -4.62 58.94 -69.30
CA THR A 81 -4.72 60.22 -70.01
C THR A 81 -5.41 59.99 -71.37
N ASP A 82 -6.01 61.07 -71.89
CA ASP A 82 -6.31 61.44 -73.28
C ASP A 82 -7.42 60.76 -74.13
N ALA A 83 -8.19 61.70 -74.71
CA ALA A 83 -8.89 61.75 -76.01
C ALA A 83 -10.31 61.16 -76.17
N ASP A 84 -11.23 62.13 -76.32
CA ASP A 84 -12.35 62.24 -77.27
C ASP A 84 -13.66 61.44 -77.08
N GLU A 85 -14.73 62.24 -76.85
CA GLU A 85 -16.05 62.27 -77.52
C GLU A 85 -16.89 60.96 -77.60
N ALA A 86 -18.22 60.90 -77.45
CA ALA A 86 -19.29 61.86 -77.35
C ALA A 86 -20.58 61.10 -76.92
N THR A 87 -21.35 61.72 -76.02
CA THR A 87 -22.83 61.91 -76.10
C THR A 87 -23.81 60.72 -75.98
N ALA A 88 -24.66 60.83 -74.93
CA ALA A 88 -26.13 60.62 -74.91
C ALA A 88 -26.72 59.20 -75.02
N LEU A 89 -27.88 58.83 -74.47
CA LEU A 89 -28.92 59.42 -73.60
C LEU A 89 -29.97 58.30 -73.41
N LEU A 90 -30.69 58.33 -72.26
CA LEU A 90 -32.12 57.92 -72.10
C LEU A 90 -32.47 56.43 -72.27
N SER A 91 -33.48 55.85 -71.62
CA SER A 91 -34.44 56.19 -70.54
C SER A 91 -35.33 54.94 -70.38
N ASP A 92 -35.89 54.74 -69.19
CA ASP A 92 -37.29 54.39 -68.88
C ASP A 92 -38.05 53.35 -69.75
N ALA A 93 -38.98 52.53 -69.25
CA ALA A 93 -39.52 52.22 -67.94
C ALA A 93 -40.61 51.14 -68.17
N HIS A 94 -41.12 50.54 -67.07
CA HIS A 94 -42.46 49.93 -66.95
C HIS A 94 -42.78 48.71 -67.85
N ALA A 95 -43.73 47.82 -67.55
CA ALA A 95 -44.44 47.40 -66.35
C ALA A 95 -45.19 46.10 -66.72
N SER A 96 -45.43 45.27 -65.70
CA SER A 96 -46.61 44.42 -65.49
C SER A 96 -47.09 43.36 -66.51
N SER A 97 -47.26 42.16 -65.94
CA SER A 97 -48.51 41.38 -65.89
C SER A 97 -48.72 40.18 -66.84
N ARG A 98 -49.00 39.06 -66.15
CA ARG A 98 -50.06 38.05 -66.33
C ARG A 98 -50.09 37.11 -67.54
N GLU A 99 -50.26 35.83 -67.16
CA GLU A 99 -51.13 34.78 -67.75
C GLU A 99 -50.87 34.38 -69.20
N SER A 100 -51.17 33.18 -69.69
CA SER A 100 -51.42 31.85 -69.15
C SER A 100 -51.51 30.94 -70.40
N THR A 101 -51.49 29.62 -70.18
CA THR A 101 -52.08 28.57 -71.04
C THR A 101 -51.43 28.15 -72.36
N LEU A 102 -51.06 26.86 -72.36
CA LEU A 102 -51.47 25.79 -73.29
C LEU A 102 -51.19 25.96 -74.79
N ARG A 103 -50.50 25.00 -75.42
CA ARG A 103 -51.09 23.77 -76.03
C ARG A 103 -50.16 23.18 -77.12
N ASN A 104 -49.96 21.87 -77.00
CA ASN A 104 -50.13 20.83 -78.02
C ASN A 104 -49.17 20.58 -79.21
N ARG A 105 -49.09 19.25 -79.47
CA ARG A 105 -48.83 18.48 -80.69
C ARG A 105 -47.36 18.28 -81.10
N ARG A 106 -46.81 17.05 -81.03
CA ARG A 106 -47.10 15.74 -81.69
C ARG A 106 -46.37 15.57 -83.04
N ASN A 107 -45.57 14.49 -83.05
CA ASN A 107 -45.34 13.48 -84.09
C ASN A 107 -44.60 13.84 -85.37
N SER A 108 -43.46 13.16 -85.58
CA SER A 108 -43.27 11.99 -86.47
C SER A 108 -41.74 11.75 -86.58
N GLY A 109 -41.15 10.56 -86.74
CA GLY A 109 -41.59 9.18 -86.96
C GLY A 109 -40.45 8.41 -87.68
N GLY A 110 -40.09 7.22 -87.18
CA GLY A 110 -39.34 6.13 -87.87
C GLY A 110 -37.84 6.36 -88.14
N ARG A 111 -36.94 5.38 -88.21
CA ARG A 111 -36.97 3.89 -88.27
C ARG A 111 -35.49 3.42 -88.18
N SER A 112 -35.10 2.38 -87.45
CA SER A 112 -34.65 1.06 -87.98
C SER A 112 -33.71 0.37 -86.98
N GLU A 113 -33.85 -0.95 -86.81
CA GLU A 113 -33.27 -1.82 -85.77
C GLU A 113 -31.96 -2.55 -86.16
N SER A 114 -31.19 -2.98 -85.14
CA SER A 114 -30.66 -4.36 -84.90
C SER A 114 -29.43 -4.35 -83.95
N PRO A 115 -28.97 -5.46 -83.35
CA PRO A 115 -29.67 -6.51 -82.57
C PRO A 115 -29.05 -6.75 -81.16
N SER A 116 -29.78 -7.42 -80.26
CA SER A 116 -29.33 -8.00 -78.95
C SER A 116 -28.63 -9.38 -79.15
N PRO A 117 -27.84 -9.99 -78.21
CA PRO A 117 -28.16 -10.18 -76.77
C PRO A 117 -26.96 -10.32 -75.77
N SER A 118 -27.31 -10.68 -74.53
CA SER A 118 -26.55 -11.34 -73.42
C SER A 118 -25.99 -10.50 -72.24
N SER A 119 -26.73 -10.62 -71.13
CA SER A 119 -26.36 -10.74 -69.70
C SER A 119 -24.90 -10.59 -69.26
N GLU A 120 -24.68 -9.78 -68.21
CA GLU A 120 -24.10 -10.23 -66.94
C GLU A 120 -24.26 -9.18 -65.81
N THR A 121 -24.73 -9.69 -64.67
CA THR A 121 -24.71 -9.21 -63.28
C THR A 121 -23.92 -7.95 -62.88
N SER A 122 -24.55 -7.04 -62.13
CA SER A 122 -24.06 -6.73 -60.77
C SER A 122 -25.23 -6.33 -59.86
N GLU A 123 -25.36 -7.08 -58.76
CA GLU A 123 -26.28 -6.82 -57.67
C GLU A 123 -25.98 -5.46 -57.05
N GLY A 124 -27.04 -4.67 -56.84
CA GLY A 124 -27.00 -3.50 -56.00
C GLY A 124 -26.64 -3.89 -54.57
N THR A 125 -25.38 -3.67 -54.20
CA THR A 125 -25.00 -3.55 -52.80
C THR A 125 -25.60 -2.24 -52.31
N ASP A 126 -26.69 -2.38 -51.59
CA ASP A 126 -27.31 -1.34 -50.80
C ASP A 126 -26.23 -0.72 -49.91
N VAL A 127 -25.72 0.44 -50.32
CA VAL A 127 -24.89 1.30 -49.48
C VAL A 127 -25.83 1.90 -48.44
N ILE A 128 -26.29 1.06 -47.51
CA ILE A 128 -26.71 1.42 -46.14
C ILE A 128 -25.41 1.76 -45.37
N GLY A 129 -24.52 2.48 -46.03
CA GLY A 129 -23.22 2.87 -45.59
C GLY A 129 -23.31 4.23 -44.91
N LEU A 130 -22.65 4.33 -43.76
CA LEU A 130 -22.12 5.57 -43.20
C LEU A 130 -23.10 6.55 -42.53
N LYS A 131 -24.36 6.67 -42.97
CA LYS A 131 -25.32 7.62 -42.35
C LYS A 131 -25.92 7.16 -41.02
N HIS A 132 -26.06 5.85 -40.81
CA HIS A 132 -26.41 5.26 -39.51
C HIS A 132 -25.18 4.95 -38.63
N PHE A 133 -23.98 4.96 -39.23
CA PHE A 133 -22.71 4.72 -38.55
C PHE A 133 -22.21 5.95 -37.74
N LEU A 134 -22.75 7.14 -38.03
CA LEU A 134 -22.40 8.38 -37.36
C LEU A 134 -23.54 8.80 -36.43
N LEU A 135 -23.40 8.52 -35.12
CA LEU A 135 -24.26 9.07 -34.07
C LEU A 135 -24.58 10.56 -34.34
N LYS A 136 -25.83 10.99 -34.12
CA LYS A 136 -26.24 12.41 -34.24
C LYS A 136 -25.24 13.30 -33.49
N ARG A 137 -24.82 14.43 -34.09
CA ARG A 137 -23.81 15.36 -33.52
C ARG A 137 -24.03 15.64 -32.02
N LYS A 138 -25.29 15.83 -31.60
CA LYS A 138 -25.68 16.03 -30.19
C LYS A 138 -25.31 14.85 -29.28
N LEU A 139 -25.50 13.61 -29.74
CA LEU A 139 -25.15 12.42 -28.96
C LEU A 139 -23.63 12.25 -28.84
N ARG A 140 -22.87 12.56 -29.90
CA ARG A 140 -21.39 12.60 -29.84
C ARG A 140 -20.88 13.64 -28.84
N THR A 141 -21.40 14.86 -28.91
CA THR A 141 -21.05 15.92 -27.96
C THR A 141 -21.44 15.53 -26.53
N ALA A 142 -22.62 14.94 -26.32
CA ALA A 142 -23.05 14.48 -25.00
C ALA A 142 -22.14 13.38 -24.43
N LEU A 143 -21.74 12.39 -25.24
CA LEU A 143 -20.82 11.33 -24.82
C LEU A 143 -19.41 11.87 -24.53
N MET A 144 -18.92 12.81 -25.33
CA MET A 144 -17.62 13.46 -25.09
C MET A 144 -17.63 14.28 -23.80
N VAL A 145 -18.69 15.07 -23.55
CA VAL A 145 -18.87 15.81 -22.29
C VAL A 145 -18.95 14.85 -21.11
N LEU A 146 -19.73 13.77 -21.22
CA LEU A 146 -19.83 12.74 -20.19
C LEU A 146 -18.47 12.10 -19.90
N ALA A 147 -17.68 11.78 -20.93
CA ALA A 147 -16.34 11.23 -20.76
C ALA A 147 -15.40 12.21 -20.05
N ILE A 148 -15.41 13.49 -20.43
CA ILE A 148 -14.59 14.53 -19.78
C ILE A 148 -14.99 14.69 -18.30
N VAL A 149 -16.29 14.78 -18.01
CA VAL A 149 -16.80 14.90 -16.65
C VAL A 149 -16.42 13.68 -15.82
N THR A 150 -16.66 12.47 -16.33
CA THR A 150 -16.31 11.22 -15.66
C THR A 150 -14.81 11.14 -15.37
N ASN A 151 -13.94 11.41 -16.34
CA ASN A 151 -12.49 11.41 -16.13
C ASN A 151 -12.04 12.47 -15.12
N THR A 152 -12.64 13.65 -15.13
CA THR A 152 -12.33 14.72 -14.18
C THR A 152 -12.74 14.34 -12.76
N VAL A 153 -13.91 13.73 -12.58
CA VAL A 153 -14.36 13.22 -11.28
C VAL A 153 -13.43 12.11 -10.79
N LEU A 154 -13.09 11.15 -11.64
CA LEU A 154 -12.22 10.03 -11.28
C LEU A 154 -10.79 10.49 -10.94
N PHE A 155 -10.26 11.47 -11.66
CA PHE A 155 -8.98 12.11 -11.34
C PHE A 155 -9.05 12.82 -9.99
N GLY A 156 -10.12 13.57 -9.72
CA GLY A 156 -10.37 14.17 -8.41
C GLY A 156 -10.39 13.15 -7.28
N LEU A 157 -11.04 12.00 -7.48
CA LEU A 157 -11.03 10.89 -6.51
C LEU A 157 -9.64 10.26 -6.33
N CYS A 158 -8.80 10.21 -7.37
CA CYS A 158 -7.42 9.73 -7.26
C CYS A 158 -6.54 10.72 -6.47
N LEU A 159 -6.73 12.03 -6.70
CA LEU A 159 -6.06 13.06 -5.91
C LEU A 159 -6.50 13.03 -4.45
N ASP A 160 -7.79 12.87 -4.18
CA ASP A 160 -8.36 12.71 -2.84
C ASP A 160 -7.79 11.47 -2.14
N PHE A 161 -7.78 10.31 -2.81
CA PHE A 161 -7.15 9.08 -2.33
C PHE A 161 -5.67 9.27 -1.94
N THR A 162 -4.94 9.99 -2.77
CA THR A 162 -3.50 10.17 -2.60
C THR A 162 -3.21 11.19 -1.51
N PHE A 163 -3.77 12.39 -1.62
CA PHE A 163 -3.28 13.54 -0.85
C PHE A 163 -4.12 13.88 0.38
N SER A 164 -5.38 13.46 0.48
CA SER A 164 -6.27 13.96 1.54
C SER A 164 -5.80 13.58 2.94
N ASP A 165 -5.33 12.35 3.15
CA ASP A 165 -4.80 11.94 4.47
C ASP A 165 -3.54 12.73 4.82
N TYR A 166 -2.63 12.94 3.87
CA TYR A 166 -1.40 13.70 4.10
C TYR A 166 -1.66 15.19 4.35
N LEU A 167 -2.61 15.79 3.64
CA LEU A 167 -2.91 17.22 3.73
C LEU A 167 -3.76 17.56 4.95
N PHE A 168 -4.71 16.70 5.34
CA PHE A 168 -5.72 17.03 6.34
C PHE A 168 -5.59 16.23 7.66
N GLN A 169 -4.89 15.10 7.68
CA GLN A 169 -4.73 14.25 8.88
C GLN A 169 -3.30 14.26 9.41
N LYS A 170 -2.79 15.44 9.78
CA LYS A 170 -1.43 15.58 10.33
C LYS A 170 -1.26 14.99 11.73
N ASN A 171 -2.33 15.02 12.54
CA ASN A 171 -2.40 14.44 13.89
C ASN A 171 -1.32 14.98 14.86
N TYR A 172 -0.95 16.25 14.78
CA TYR A 172 0.03 16.85 15.70
C TYR A 172 -0.43 16.86 17.17
N ASP A 173 -1.75 16.86 17.38
CA ASP A 173 -2.44 16.79 18.67
C ASP A 173 -2.60 15.36 19.21
N LEU A 174 -2.03 14.35 18.54
CA LEU A 174 -2.15 12.96 18.94
C LEU A 174 -1.59 12.68 20.33
N LEU A 175 -2.47 12.33 21.26
CA LEU A 175 -2.16 11.72 22.54
C LEU A 175 -2.38 10.19 22.42
N VAL A 176 -1.31 9.42 22.62
CA VAL A 176 -1.36 7.95 22.52
C VAL A 176 -0.32 7.32 23.45
N SER A 177 -0.66 6.17 24.01
CA SER A 177 0.25 5.33 24.77
C SER A 177 0.09 3.88 24.32
N ARG A 178 1.17 3.12 24.34
CA ARG A 178 1.14 1.69 24.03
C ARG A 178 2.16 0.90 24.85
N VAL A 179 1.88 -0.38 25.02
CA VAL A 179 2.80 -1.32 25.65
C VAL A 179 3.82 -1.79 24.60
N GLY A 180 5.11 -1.66 24.91
CA GLY A 180 6.23 -2.17 24.13
C GLY A 180 6.64 -3.57 24.60
N GLY A 181 7.94 -3.86 24.64
CA GLY A 181 8.45 -5.12 25.17
C GLY A 181 8.19 -5.30 26.67
N ILE A 182 7.82 -6.53 27.05
CA ILE A 182 7.61 -6.96 28.44
C ILE A 182 8.52 -8.14 28.78
N GLY A 183 9.04 -8.19 29.99
CA GLY A 183 9.78 -9.34 30.53
C GLY A 183 9.19 -9.80 31.87
N PRO A 184 9.85 -10.74 32.57
CA PRO A 184 9.42 -11.18 33.89
C PRO A 184 9.42 -10.06 34.93
N ASP A 185 10.38 -9.14 34.84
CA ASP A 185 10.61 -8.09 35.84
C ASP A 185 10.59 -6.68 35.26
N PHE A 186 10.24 -6.53 33.98
CA PHE A 186 10.21 -5.23 33.32
C PHE A 186 9.06 -5.07 32.33
N ALA A 187 8.72 -3.81 32.05
CA ALA A 187 7.86 -3.42 30.93
C ALA A 187 8.36 -2.10 30.33
N LYS A 188 8.36 -2.01 29.00
CA LYS A 188 8.57 -0.75 28.27
C LYS A 188 7.23 -0.19 27.85
N ILE A 189 6.96 1.06 28.17
CA ILE A 189 5.72 1.76 27.81
C ILE A 189 6.08 3.01 26.99
N PHE A 190 5.44 3.12 25.83
CA PHE A 190 5.57 4.27 24.93
C PHE A 190 4.47 5.28 25.20
N VAL A 191 4.78 6.56 25.00
CA VAL A 191 3.81 7.64 24.97
C VAL A 191 4.21 8.70 23.94
N ARG A 192 3.20 9.28 23.28
CA ARG A 192 3.30 10.57 22.61
C ARG A 192 2.32 11.54 23.26
N SER A 193 2.79 12.73 23.59
CA SER A 193 1.98 13.84 24.10
C SER A 193 1.90 14.97 23.06
N PRO A 194 0.81 15.74 22.96
CA PRO A 194 0.73 16.86 22.01
C PRO A 194 1.58 18.08 22.40
N THR A 195 2.05 18.14 23.65
CA THR A 195 2.77 19.29 24.22
C THR A 195 3.99 18.86 25.02
N GLU A 196 4.93 19.80 25.15
CA GLU A 196 6.16 19.61 25.92
C GLU A 196 5.85 19.44 27.41
N HIS A 197 6.38 18.36 28.00
CA HIS A 197 6.19 18.05 29.41
C HIS A 197 7.38 17.28 29.95
N GLN A 198 7.63 17.46 31.24
CA GLN A 198 8.22 16.41 32.06
C GLN A 198 7.10 15.47 32.49
N ILE A 199 7.22 14.20 32.17
CA ILE A 199 6.21 13.18 32.43
C ILE A 199 6.77 12.05 33.28
N GLN A 200 5.90 11.46 34.09
CA GLN A 200 6.21 10.34 34.96
C GLN A 200 5.29 9.17 34.60
N LEU A 201 5.88 8.00 34.39
CA LEU A 201 5.14 6.75 34.30
C LEU A 201 4.93 6.21 35.71
N GLU A 202 3.68 5.90 36.03
CA GLU A 202 3.28 5.22 37.26
C GLU A 202 2.58 3.90 36.93
N TYR A 203 2.75 2.90 37.80
CA TYR A 203 2.12 1.59 37.69
C TYR A 203 1.51 1.15 39.02
N GLN A 204 0.55 0.24 38.97
CA GLN A 204 -0.09 -0.35 40.14
C GLN A 204 -0.46 -1.80 39.83
N ARG A 205 -0.22 -2.73 40.77
CA ARG A 205 -0.71 -4.11 40.61
C ARG A 205 -2.24 -4.13 40.59
N VAL A 206 -2.81 -4.90 39.68
CA VAL A 206 -4.27 -5.09 39.65
C VAL A 206 -4.73 -5.90 40.86
N GLU A 207 -3.91 -6.86 41.29
CA GLU A 207 -4.15 -7.69 42.47
C GLU A 207 -3.39 -7.15 43.69
N GLY A 208 -4.13 -6.95 44.78
CA GLY A 208 -3.61 -6.34 46.01
C GLY A 208 -3.55 -4.82 45.88
N ASP A 209 -4.12 -4.09 46.84
CA ASP A 209 -4.07 -2.63 46.84
C ASP A 209 -2.67 -2.14 47.24
N THR A 210 -1.73 -2.14 46.29
CA THR A 210 -0.33 -1.72 46.50
C THR A 210 -0.13 -0.22 46.36
N GLY A 211 -1.18 0.54 46.03
CA GLY A 211 -1.07 1.93 45.58
C GLY A 211 -0.30 2.08 44.25
N TRP A 212 -0.25 3.32 43.75
CA TRP A 212 0.53 3.69 42.57
C TRP A 212 2.01 3.87 42.92
N GLN A 213 2.88 3.31 42.09
CA GLN A 213 4.34 3.40 42.20
C GLN A 213 4.89 4.07 40.94
N SER A 214 5.92 4.90 41.09
CA SER A 214 6.60 5.54 39.94
C SER A 214 7.71 4.65 39.42
N CYS A 215 7.90 4.63 38.10
CA CYS A 215 9.14 4.13 37.52
C CYS A 215 10.28 5.10 37.85
N GLU A 216 11.53 4.62 37.92
CA GLU A 216 12.66 5.35 38.53
C GLU A 216 13.01 6.69 37.87
N SER A 217 12.55 6.97 36.65
CA SER A 217 12.87 8.19 35.92
C SER A 217 11.61 8.91 35.39
N SER A 218 11.58 10.23 35.59
CA SER A 218 10.76 11.12 34.76
C SER A 218 11.47 11.36 33.44
N VAL A 219 10.72 11.51 32.36
CA VAL A 219 11.25 11.74 31.01
C VAL A 219 10.68 13.02 30.41
N ALA A 220 11.49 13.73 29.64
CA ALA A 220 11.04 14.88 28.87
C ALA A 220 10.47 14.39 27.53
N VAL A 221 9.28 14.84 27.18
CA VAL A 221 8.76 14.81 25.81
C VAL A 221 8.90 16.20 25.22
N SER A 222 9.55 16.33 24.07
CA SER A 222 9.91 17.62 23.47
C SER A 222 9.71 17.62 21.95
N PRO A 223 9.70 18.79 21.29
CA PRO A 223 9.54 18.86 19.83
C PRO A 223 10.61 18.09 19.05
N SER A 224 11.83 17.93 19.61
CA SER A 224 12.94 17.27 18.91
C SER A 224 12.70 15.77 18.69
N SER A 225 11.92 15.11 19.55
CA SER A 225 11.50 13.70 19.40
C SER A 225 10.04 13.56 18.94
N ASP A 226 9.43 14.64 18.42
CA ASP A 226 7.98 14.70 18.15
C ASP A 226 7.13 14.30 19.37
N TYR A 227 7.60 14.75 20.53
CA TYR A 227 6.98 14.55 21.83
C TYR A 227 6.74 13.09 22.20
N THR A 228 7.55 12.18 21.65
CA THR A 228 7.54 10.77 22.03
C THR A 228 8.54 10.48 23.16
N ALA A 229 8.22 9.46 23.95
CA ALA A 229 9.12 8.85 24.91
C ALA A 229 8.78 7.36 25.09
N SER A 230 9.78 6.57 25.46
CA SER A 230 9.65 5.17 25.88
C SER A 230 10.35 4.99 27.22
N VAL A 231 9.62 4.51 28.23
CA VAL A 231 10.16 4.33 29.59
C VAL A 231 10.14 2.85 29.94
N LYS A 232 11.27 2.34 30.43
CA LYS A 232 11.41 0.99 30.99
C LYS A 232 11.18 1.04 32.49
N CYS A 233 10.16 0.34 32.97
CA CYS A 233 9.94 0.08 34.39
C CYS A 233 10.53 -1.28 34.74
N THR A 234 11.26 -1.37 35.84
CA THR A 234 11.97 -2.58 36.31
C THR A 234 11.51 -2.95 37.72
N GLY A 235 11.96 -4.11 38.22
CA GLY A 235 11.60 -4.58 39.57
C GLY A 235 10.15 -5.08 39.69
N LEU A 236 9.51 -5.39 38.56
CA LEU A 236 8.17 -5.96 38.52
C LEU A 236 8.20 -7.43 38.93
N SER A 237 7.06 -7.97 39.36
CA SER A 237 6.91 -9.41 39.57
C SER A 237 6.48 -10.12 38.27
N PRO A 238 6.99 -11.34 38.00
CA PRO A 238 6.58 -12.16 36.85
C PRO A 238 5.09 -12.49 36.86
N GLU A 239 4.54 -12.78 35.68
CA GLU A 239 3.14 -13.17 35.45
C GLU A 239 2.08 -12.31 36.13
N THR A 240 2.39 -11.05 36.40
CA THR A 240 1.56 -10.15 37.19
C THR A 240 0.95 -9.09 36.31
N GLN A 241 -0.35 -8.82 36.48
CA GLN A 241 -1.04 -7.76 35.76
C GLN A 241 -0.91 -6.41 36.49
N TYR A 242 -0.54 -5.38 35.74
CA TYR A 242 -0.37 -4.01 36.21
C TYR A 242 -1.24 -3.06 35.40
N ARG A 243 -1.85 -2.07 36.06
CA ARG A 243 -2.32 -0.84 35.41
C ARG A 243 -1.18 0.14 35.34
N TYR A 244 -1.22 1.02 34.34
CA TYR A 244 -0.24 2.09 34.21
C TYR A 244 -0.89 3.40 33.80
N ARG A 245 -0.25 4.51 34.14
CA ARG A 245 -0.70 5.85 33.75
C ARG A 245 0.47 6.81 33.58
N TRP A 246 0.24 7.84 32.79
CA TRP A 246 1.20 8.92 32.58
C TRP A 246 0.74 10.18 33.26
N ARG A 247 1.61 10.82 34.04
CA ARG A 247 1.32 12.08 34.73
C ARG A 247 2.29 13.16 34.33
N SER A 248 1.79 14.39 34.23
CA SER A 248 2.63 15.58 34.15
C SER A 248 3.30 15.82 35.50
N VAL A 249 4.63 15.91 35.54
CA VAL A 249 5.39 16.22 36.77
C VAL A 249 5.03 17.62 37.28
N ALA A 250 4.84 18.58 36.37
CA ALA A 250 4.56 19.97 36.73
C ALA A 250 3.18 20.18 37.38
N THR A 251 2.15 19.46 36.92
CA THR A 251 0.77 19.65 37.40
C THR A 251 0.28 18.53 38.32
N GLY A 252 0.97 17.39 38.33
CA GLY A 252 0.50 16.16 38.97
C GLY A 252 -0.77 15.58 38.34
N ARG A 253 -1.21 16.05 37.17
CA ARG A 253 -2.42 15.52 36.53
C ARG A 253 -2.08 14.38 35.58
N SER A 254 -2.98 13.41 35.48
CA SER A 254 -2.98 12.41 34.43
C SER A 254 -3.01 13.08 33.06
N LEU A 255 -2.22 12.56 32.12
CA LEU A 255 -2.24 13.02 30.72
C LEU A 255 -3.47 12.49 29.98
N PHE A 256 -3.92 11.30 30.35
CA PHE A 256 -5.05 10.63 29.72
C PHE A 256 -6.34 10.83 30.54
N PRO A 257 -7.52 10.88 29.89
CA PRO A 257 -8.79 10.81 30.60
C PRO A 257 -8.93 9.52 31.41
N GLU A 258 -9.64 9.57 32.53
CA GLU A 258 -9.84 8.39 33.40
C GLU A 258 -10.50 7.21 32.66
N SER A 259 -11.33 7.48 31.65
CA SER A 259 -11.92 6.44 30.80
C SER A 259 -10.87 5.64 30.02
N ASP A 260 -9.83 6.31 29.53
CA ASP A 260 -8.79 5.70 28.71
C ASP A 260 -7.79 4.95 29.60
N GLU A 261 -7.45 5.51 30.77
CA GLU A 261 -6.54 4.87 31.73
C GLU A 261 -7.07 3.53 32.27
N ARG A 262 -8.39 3.34 32.31
CA ARG A 262 -8.98 2.06 32.73
C ARG A 262 -8.59 0.88 31.82
N ASP A 263 -8.34 1.17 30.55
CA ASP A 263 -7.95 0.19 29.53
C ASP A 263 -6.42 0.14 29.31
N MET A 264 -5.65 0.82 30.16
CA MET A 264 -4.18 0.86 30.15
C MET A 264 -3.61 -0.10 31.19
N TYR A 265 -3.33 -1.32 30.77
CA TYR A 265 -2.74 -2.36 31.61
C TYR A 265 -1.79 -3.25 30.81
N PHE A 266 -0.89 -3.97 31.47
CA PHE A 266 -0.06 -4.99 30.85
C PHE A 266 0.12 -6.16 31.82
N LYS A 267 0.56 -7.32 31.32
CA LYS A 267 0.94 -8.47 32.14
C LYS A 267 2.40 -8.78 31.88
N THR A 268 3.21 -8.91 32.93
CA THR A 268 4.62 -9.32 32.79
C THR A 268 4.74 -10.77 32.32
N ALA A 269 5.87 -11.10 31.69
CA ALA A 269 6.12 -12.44 31.17
C ALA A 269 6.30 -13.47 32.31
N PRO A 270 6.23 -14.78 32.01
CA PRO A 270 6.72 -15.84 32.89
C PRO A 270 8.19 -15.64 33.26
N PRO A 271 8.64 -16.23 34.38
CA PRO A 271 10.07 -16.26 34.71
C PRO A 271 10.90 -16.81 33.55
N ASP A 272 12.11 -16.28 33.38
CA ASP A 272 13.00 -16.72 32.31
C ASP A 272 13.19 -18.23 32.33
N ARG A 273 13.06 -18.87 31.16
CA ARG A 273 13.24 -20.31 30.94
C ARG A 273 12.23 -21.20 31.70
N ALA A 274 11.18 -20.62 32.26
CA ALA A 274 10.07 -21.40 32.81
C ALA A 274 9.21 -21.96 31.67
N PRO A 275 8.79 -23.25 31.74
CA PRO A 275 7.77 -23.77 30.84
C PRO A 275 6.50 -22.92 30.90
N ALA A 276 5.94 -22.56 29.75
CA ALA A 276 4.83 -21.64 29.64
C ALA A 276 3.81 -22.12 28.59
N LYS A 277 2.56 -21.70 28.81
CA LYS A 277 1.50 -21.77 27.80
C LYS A 277 1.04 -20.36 27.47
N PHE A 278 1.21 -19.94 26.23
CA PHE A 278 0.87 -18.60 25.79
C PHE A 278 0.60 -18.56 24.29
N SER A 279 -0.08 -17.50 23.85
CA SER A 279 -0.29 -17.22 22.44
C SER A 279 0.30 -15.86 22.06
N PHE A 280 0.85 -15.76 20.86
CA PHE A 280 1.29 -14.49 20.28
C PHE A 280 0.86 -14.40 18.83
N ALA A 281 0.65 -13.18 18.34
CA ALA A 281 0.30 -12.96 16.94
C ALA A 281 1.44 -12.29 16.18
N TYR A 282 1.47 -12.49 14.88
CA TYR A 282 2.39 -11.79 13.99
C TYR A 282 1.79 -11.57 12.60
N THR A 283 2.32 -10.57 11.91
CA THR A 283 2.03 -10.18 10.52
C THR A 283 2.97 -9.03 10.12
N SER A 284 2.84 -8.51 8.92
CA SER A 284 3.51 -7.29 8.44
C SER A 284 2.57 -6.50 7.53
N CYS A 285 3.03 -5.38 6.97
CA CYS A 285 2.35 -4.67 5.88
C CYS A 285 0.97 -4.12 6.25
N VAL A 286 0.93 -2.87 6.73
CA VAL A 286 -0.31 -2.15 7.00
C VAL A 286 -0.37 -0.81 6.26
N LYS A 287 -1.40 -0.67 5.43
CA LYS A 287 -1.78 0.61 4.81
C LYS A 287 -3.12 1.08 5.39
N PRO A 288 -3.12 2.02 6.34
CA PRO A 288 -4.36 2.62 6.80
C PRO A 288 -5.08 3.31 5.64
N GLY A 289 -6.40 3.19 5.60
CA GLY A 289 -7.22 3.67 4.48
C GLY A 289 -7.34 2.71 3.31
N PHE A 290 -6.70 1.53 3.35
CA PHE A 290 -6.81 0.49 2.32
C PHE A 290 -7.85 -0.60 2.65
N PRO A 291 -8.69 -1.04 1.69
CA PRO A 291 -8.97 -0.36 0.41
C PRO A 291 -9.62 1.01 0.66
N TYR A 292 -9.59 1.89 -0.36
CA TYR A 292 -9.97 3.30 -0.19
C TYR A 292 -11.27 3.50 0.61
N GLY A 293 -11.20 4.37 1.63
CA GLY A 293 -12.33 4.72 2.49
C GLY A 293 -12.46 3.86 3.74
N THR A 294 -11.61 2.83 3.90
CA THR A 294 -11.58 2.02 5.13
C THR A 294 -11.08 2.85 6.31
N LYS A 295 -11.91 3.02 7.33
CA LYS A 295 -11.57 3.83 8.52
C LYS A 295 -10.83 3.05 9.61
N GLY A 296 -11.06 1.74 9.69
CA GLY A 296 -10.51 0.87 10.72
C GLY A 296 -9.26 0.11 10.26
N LEU A 297 -8.67 -0.60 11.22
CA LEU A 297 -7.61 -1.59 11.04
C LEU A 297 -8.11 -2.90 11.63
N ARG A 298 -9.00 -3.58 10.89
CA ARG A 298 -9.74 -4.75 11.41
C ARG A 298 -8.79 -5.83 11.93
N GLY A 299 -7.66 -6.10 11.27
CA GLY A 299 -6.66 -7.06 11.78
C GLY A 299 -6.20 -6.76 13.22
N PHE A 300 -5.89 -5.50 13.55
CA PHE A 300 -5.53 -5.11 14.92
C PHE A 300 -6.70 -5.16 15.88
N HIS A 301 -7.91 -4.83 15.42
CA HIS A 301 -9.12 -4.98 16.22
C HIS A 301 -9.33 -6.43 16.66
N GLU A 302 -9.19 -7.37 15.73
CA GLU A 302 -9.41 -8.80 15.97
C GLU A 302 -8.31 -9.40 16.85
N MET A 303 -7.04 -9.03 16.64
CA MET A 303 -5.95 -9.39 17.56
C MET A 303 -6.25 -8.94 19.00
N GLY A 304 -6.79 -7.73 19.18
CA GLY A 304 -7.16 -7.21 20.49
C GLY A 304 -8.31 -7.96 21.18
N ARG A 305 -9.03 -8.85 20.47
CA ARG A 305 -10.09 -9.70 21.02
C ARG A 305 -9.60 -11.10 21.41
N GLN A 306 -8.40 -11.49 20.96
CA GLN A 306 -7.78 -12.77 21.27
C GLN A 306 -7.01 -12.71 22.61
N ASP A 307 -6.80 -13.89 23.21
CA ASP A 307 -5.95 -14.04 24.39
C ASP A 307 -4.46 -14.10 23.97
N LEU A 308 -3.90 -12.93 23.63
CA LEU A 308 -2.52 -12.79 23.19
C LEU A 308 -1.65 -12.20 24.29
N SER A 309 -0.45 -12.76 24.45
CA SER A 309 0.59 -12.23 25.32
C SER A 309 1.35 -11.07 24.67
N PHE A 310 1.54 -11.09 23.36
CA PHE A 310 2.15 -10.00 22.59
C PHE A 310 1.88 -10.13 21.09
N VAL A 311 2.22 -9.07 20.35
CA VAL A 311 2.25 -9.03 18.88
C VAL A 311 3.66 -8.68 18.41
N MET A 312 4.14 -9.42 17.40
CA MET A 312 5.35 -9.06 16.63
C MET A 312 4.95 -8.60 15.23
N PHE A 313 5.25 -7.35 14.90
CA PHE A 313 4.97 -6.77 13.59
C PHE A 313 6.26 -6.72 12.75
N LEU A 314 6.25 -7.43 11.63
CA LEU A 314 7.47 -7.83 10.92
C LEU A 314 7.85 -6.87 9.78
N GLY A 315 7.71 -5.56 10.00
CA GLY A 315 8.01 -4.54 9.00
C GLY A 315 6.81 -4.04 8.21
N ASP A 316 7.02 -2.98 7.43
CA ASP A 316 5.97 -2.24 6.72
C ASP A 316 4.83 -1.79 7.65
N LEU A 317 5.20 -1.35 8.85
CA LEU A 317 4.31 -0.68 9.79
C LEU A 317 3.87 0.67 9.21
N ILE A 318 4.72 1.29 8.40
CA ILE A 318 4.36 2.41 7.55
C ILE A 318 4.74 2.14 6.10
N TYR A 319 4.02 2.79 5.18
CA TYR A 319 4.39 2.90 3.78
C TYR A 319 4.75 4.35 3.49
N ALA A 320 6.03 4.71 3.61
CA ALA A 320 6.50 6.09 3.45
C ALA A 320 6.44 6.60 2.00
N ASP A 321 6.47 5.67 1.05
CA ASP A 321 6.66 5.92 -0.37
C ASP A 321 5.45 5.50 -1.23
N ALA A 322 4.43 4.88 -0.63
CA ALA A 322 3.23 4.42 -1.31
C ALA A 322 1.94 5.10 -0.79
N PRO A 323 1.05 5.59 -1.68
CA PRO A 323 1.13 5.59 -3.14
C PRO A 323 2.06 6.68 -3.71
N TYR A 324 2.58 7.55 -2.85
CA TYR A 324 3.44 8.67 -3.22
C TYR A 324 4.39 8.99 -2.06
N LEU A 325 5.65 9.29 -2.37
CA LEU A 325 6.63 9.79 -1.41
C LEU A 325 6.41 11.31 -1.21
N TYR A 326 5.82 11.71 -0.08
CA TYR A 326 5.47 13.12 0.17
C TYR A 326 6.67 14.01 0.51
N GLY A 327 7.76 13.40 0.98
CA GLY A 327 8.94 14.10 1.47
C GLY A 327 9.94 13.11 2.07
N THR A 328 11.19 13.55 2.20
CA THR A 328 12.29 12.77 2.79
C THR A 328 12.76 13.33 4.13
N ASP A 329 12.04 14.32 4.65
CA ASP A 329 12.31 14.92 5.97
C ASP A 329 11.67 14.08 7.09
N VAL A 330 12.20 14.23 8.30
CA VAL A 330 11.75 13.45 9.47
C VAL A 330 10.27 13.68 9.82
N ASP A 331 9.70 14.88 9.60
CA ASP A 331 8.29 15.12 9.92
C ASP A 331 7.35 14.38 8.97
N THR A 332 7.76 14.19 7.71
CA THR A 332 7.02 13.33 6.77
C THR A 332 6.97 11.88 7.24
N TYR A 333 8.08 11.30 7.70
CA TYR A 333 8.07 9.93 8.26
C TYR A 333 7.26 9.84 9.56
N ARG A 334 7.44 10.81 10.48
CA ARG A 334 6.65 10.91 11.72
C ARG A 334 5.15 10.99 11.44
N TRP A 335 4.74 11.71 10.38
CA TRP A 335 3.34 11.78 9.99
C TRP A 335 2.74 10.40 9.73
N HIS A 336 3.44 9.49 9.04
CA HIS A 336 2.92 8.15 8.79
C HIS A 336 2.65 7.40 10.09
N TYR A 337 3.55 7.50 11.08
CA TYR A 337 3.35 6.91 12.40
C TYR A 337 2.20 7.57 13.17
N ARG A 338 2.12 8.90 13.22
CA ARG A 338 0.98 9.62 13.84
C ARG A 338 -0.33 9.20 13.19
N TYR A 339 -0.35 9.07 11.87
CA TYR A 339 -1.54 8.69 11.12
C TYR A 339 -2.00 7.27 11.47
N LEU A 340 -1.07 6.30 11.52
CA LEU A 340 -1.38 4.93 11.97
C LEU A 340 -1.85 4.91 13.44
N TYR A 341 -1.11 5.57 14.33
CA TYR A 341 -1.36 5.54 15.77
C TYR A 341 -2.60 6.35 16.16
N SER A 342 -3.11 7.22 15.26
CA SER A 342 -4.40 7.89 15.43
C SER A 342 -5.60 6.93 15.32
N LYS A 343 -5.42 5.76 14.69
CA LYS A 343 -6.53 4.85 14.41
C LYS A 343 -7.05 4.22 15.72
N PRO A 344 -8.38 4.25 15.98
CA PRO A 344 -8.94 3.71 17.21
C PRO A 344 -8.59 2.24 17.47
N ASP A 345 -8.55 1.42 16.42
CA ASP A 345 -8.21 -0.01 16.53
C ASP A 345 -6.75 -0.20 16.99
N PHE A 346 -5.82 0.63 16.52
CA PHE A 346 -4.44 0.61 17.00
C PHE A 346 -4.37 1.04 18.48
N ARG A 347 -4.95 2.20 18.81
CA ARG A 347 -4.90 2.77 20.16
C ARG A 347 -5.48 1.83 21.21
N LYS A 348 -6.67 1.29 20.96
CA LYS A 348 -7.39 0.44 21.91
C LYS A 348 -6.74 -0.93 22.08
N THR A 349 -6.18 -1.50 21.01
CA THR A 349 -5.52 -2.80 21.09
C THR A 349 -4.19 -2.67 21.84
N PHE A 350 -3.34 -1.72 21.45
CA PHE A 350 -1.96 -1.65 21.94
C PHE A 350 -1.78 -0.81 23.20
N SER A 351 -2.83 -0.14 23.71
CA SER A 351 -2.81 0.38 25.09
C SER A 351 -2.62 -0.73 26.13
N ARG A 352 -2.93 -1.98 25.77
CA ARG A 352 -2.85 -3.14 26.66
C ARG A 352 -2.06 -4.34 26.14
N LEU A 353 -2.03 -4.53 24.83
CA LEU A 353 -1.34 -5.65 24.20
C LEU A 353 0.10 -5.23 23.85
N PRO A 354 1.14 -5.90 24.39
CA PRO A 354 2.53 -5.63 24.02
C PRO A 354 2.74 -5.70 22.51
N PHE A 355 3.38 -4.67 21.95
CA PHE A 355 3.63 -4.53 20.52
C PHE A 355 5.12 -4.29 20.27
N MET A 356 5.75 -5.28 19.65
CA MET A 356 7.14 -5.24 19.21
C MET A 356 7.18 -5.24 17.69
N THR A 357 8.15 -4.54 17.11
CA THR A 357 8.20 -4.37 15.66
C THR A 357 9.62 -4.25 15.15
N ILE A 358 9.86 -4.80 13.96
CA ILE A 358 11.01 -4.46 13.12
C ILE A 358 10.56 -3.59 11.97
N TYR A 359 11.52 -2.97 11.30
CA TYR A 359 11.30 -2.28 10.04
C TYR A 359 11.60 -3.21 8.86
N ASP A 360 11.03 -2.89 7.70
CA ASP A 360 11.41 -3.39 6.40
C ASP A 360 11.68 -2.20 5.45
N ASP A 361 11.63 -2.39 4.14
CA ASP A 361 11.99 -1.37 3.17
C ASP A 361 11.02 -0.19 3.14
N HIS A 362 9.71 -0.39 3.28
CA HIS A 362 8.75 0.70 3.18
C HIS A 362 8.75 1.68 4.37
N GLU A 363 9.46 1.36 5.45
CA GLU A 363 9.85 2.35 6.46
C GLU A 363 10.78 3.43 5.91
N VAL A 364 11.53 3.13 4.85
CA VAL A 364 12.50 4.01 4.20
C VAL A 364 12.03 4.35 2.78
N LEU A 365 12.17 3.39 1.85
CA LEU A 365 11.79 3.40 0.43
C LEU A 365 11.73 1.94 -0.07
N ASN A 366 10.80 1.63 -0.99
CA ASN A 366 10.67 0.31 -1.60
C ASN A 366 12.00 -0.25 -2.10
N ASN A 367 12.29 -1.50 -1.72
CA ASN A 367 13.51 -2.27 -1.94
C ASN A 367 14.81 -1.60 -1.45
N TRP A 368 14.74 -0.66 -0.49
CA TRP A 368 15.93 -0.02 0.09
C TRP A 368 16.88 -1.07 0.69
N GLU A 369 18.19 -0.83 0.54
CA GLU A 369 19.24 -1.63 1.14
C GLU A 369 20.43 -0.76 1.56
N TRP A 370 20.93 -1.00 2.79
CA TRP A 370 22.26 -0.64 3.33
C TRP A 370 22.80 0.79 3.15
N ASP A 371 22.01 1.74 2.65
CA ASP A 371 22.48 3.12 2.44
C ASP A 371 22.21 4.03 3.64
N SER A 372 23.27 4.50 4.29
CA SER A 372 23.18 5.49 5.38
C SER A 372 22.84 6.92 4.93
N GLN A 373 22.73 7.17 3.62
CA GLN A 373 22.35 8.47 3.07
C GLN A 373 20.85 8.74 3.18
N GLN A 374 20.47 9.98 2.91
CA GLN A 374 19.07 10.39 2.85
C GLN A 374 18.28 9.52 1.85
N PRO A 375 17.11 8.97 2.23
CA PRO A 375 16.32 9.38 3.39
C PRO A 375 16.50 8.56 4.68
N TYR A 376 17.42 7.61 4.74
CA TYR A 376 17.54 6.66 5.86
C TYR A 376 17.66 7.32 7.26
N PRO A 377 18.49 8.36 7.49
CA PRO A 377 18.59 8.98 8.81
C PRO A 377 17.25 9.53 9.34
N ALA A 378 16.44 10.14 8.46
CA ALA A 378 15.14 10.67 8.83
C ALA A 378 14.12 9.55 9.10
N ALA A 379 14.11 8.53 8.24
CA ALA A 379 13.27 7.34 8.40
C ALA A 379 13.57 6.60 9.71
N PHE A 380 14.84 6.29 9.95
CA PHE A 380 15.28 5.53 11.12
C PHE A 380 15.11 6.32 12.42
N GLN A 381 15.25 7.66 12.38
CA GLN A 381 14.91 8.51 13.52
C GLN A 381 13.42 8.38 13.87
N ALA A 382 12.52 8.51 12.90
CA ALA A 382 11.09 8.36 13.13
C ALA A 382 10.71 6.94 13.59
N PHE A 383 11.31 5.91 13.00
CA PHE A 383 11.15 4.52 13.44
C PHE A 383 11.55 4.35 14.91
N ASN A 384 12.71 4.86 15.32
CA ASN A 384 13.13 4.79 16.72
C ASN A 384 12.16 5.49 17.66
N GLU A 385 11.79 6.73 17.31
CA GLU A 385 10.91 7.57 18.12
C GLU A 385 9.56 6.91 18.37
N TYR A 386 8.98 6.23 17.38
CA TYR A 386 7.63 5.67 17.47
C TYR A 386 7.57 4.18 17.77
N ALA A 387 8.57 3.41 17.33
CA ALA A 387 8.56 1.96 17.26
C ALA A 387 9.76 1.36 18.01
N GLY A 388 10.96 1.51 17.45
CA GLY A 388 12.19 0.81 17.85
C GLY A 388 12.56 0.98 19.33
N LEU A 389 12.47 2.20 19.88
CA LEU A 389 12.84 2.46 21.28
C LEU A 389 11.96 1.71 22.31
N SER A 390 10.82 1.19 21.87
CA SER A 390 9.90 0.40 22.71
C SER A 390 10.17 -1.10 22.66
N ASN A 391 11.01 -1.58 21.73
CA ASN A 391 11.44 -2.98 21.69
C ASN A 391 12.33 -3.32 22.90
N PRO A 392 12.44 -4.60 23.28
CA PRO A 392 13.29 -5.08 24.38
C PRO A 392 14.77 -5.19 23.99
N HIS A 393 15.35 -4.17 23.33
CA HIS A 393 16.78 -4.12 23.01
C HIS A 393 17.63 -3.77 24.25
N GLU A 394 18.88 -4.24 24.24
CA GLU A 394 19.92 -3.83 25.21
C GLU A 394 20.55 -2.48 24.85
N ASP A 395 20.71 -2.20 23.54
CA ASP A 395 21.28 -0.96 23.01
C ASP A 395 20.25 -0.22 22.15
N ALA A 396 19.94 1.02 22.53
CA ALA A 396 19.01 1.88 21.80
C ALA A 396 19.51 2.23 20.37
N ASN A 397 20.82 2.14 20.11
CA ASN A 397 21.39 2.36 18.79
C ASN A 397 21.14 1.20 17.82
N VAL A 398 20.73 0.04 18.32
CA VAL A 398 20.45 -1.18 17.53
C VAL A 398 19.03 -1.67 17.81
N SER A 399 18.07 -0.75 17.88
CA SER A 399 16.69 -1.04 18.30
C SER A 399 15.92 -2.00 17.38
N ALA A 400 16.45 -2.26 16.18
CA ALA A 400 15.89 -3.12 15.15
C ALA A 400 16.47 -4.54 15.13
N VAL A 401 17.54 -4.81 15.87
CA VAL A 401 18.04 -6.17 16.13
C VAL A 401 17.96 -6.41 17.63
N PHE A 402 17.18 -7.39 18.05
CA PHE A 402 17.07 -7.70 19.46
C PHE A 402 16.74 -9.16 19.71
N GLU A 403 17.06 -9.60 20.92
CA GLU A 403 16.70 -10.91 21.43
C GLU A 403 15.53 -10.74 22.39
N TYR A 404 14.63 -11.71 22.37
CA TYR A 404 13.46 -11.70 23.24
C TYR A 404 13.19 -13.09 23.78
N GLU A 405 12.76 -13.16 25.04
CA GLU A 405 12.44 -14.40 25.73
C GLU A 405 11.04 -14.28 26.36
N PHE A 406 10.28 -15.38 26.31
CA PHE A 406 9.00 -15.50 26.99
C PHE A 406 8.90 -16.92 27.56
N GLY A 407 9.16 -17.05 28.86
CA GLY A 407 9.38 -18.37 29.47
C GLY A 407 10.59 -19.07 28.83
N ASP A 408 10.41 -20.31 28.39
CA ASP A 408 11.41 -21.13 27.70
C ASP A 408 11.30 -21.07 26.16
N THR A 409 10.71 -20.01 25.61
CA THR A 409 10.68 -19.71 24.17
C THR A 409 11.56 -18.49 23.87
N ALA A 410 12.51 -18.64 22.94
CA ALA A 410 13.44 -17.60 22.55
C ALA A 410 13.18 -17.10 21.12
N PHE A 411 13.40 -15.80 20.90
CA PHE A 411 13.25 -15.14 19.61
C PHE A 411 14.52 -14.37 19.27
N PHE A 412 15.03 -14.55 18.05
CA PHE A 412 16.08 -13.72 17.49
C PHE A 412 15.50 -12.86 16.38
N VAL A 413 15.44 -11.57 16.62
CA VAL A 413 14.81 -10.60 15.73
C VAL A 413 15.88 -9.91 14.90
N MET A 414 15.84 -10.15 13.60
CA MET A 414 16.88 -9.75 12.66
C MET A 414 16.54 -8.45 11.95
N ASP A 415 17.58 -7.72 11.60
CA ASP A 415 17.55 -6.64 10.62
C ASP A 415 18.05 -7.18 9.28
N ALA A 416 17.11 -7.35 8.35
CA ALA A 416 17.34 -7.87 7.00
C ALA A 416 17.47 -6.75 5.93
N ARG A 417 17.63 -5.49 6.35
CA ARG A 417 17.76 -4.34 5.44
C ARG A 417 19.02 -3.53 5.72
N GLY A 418 19.23 -3.17 6.99
CA GLY A 418 20.30 -2.31 7.46
C GLY A 418 21.69 -2.91 7.48
N TYR A 419 21.85 -4.17 7.05
CA TYR A 419 23.16 -4.84 6.84
C TYR A 419 23.27 -5.55 5.50
N ARG A 420 22.23 -5.45 4.66
CA ARG A 420 22.10 -6.23 3.43
C ARG A 420 22.98 -5.66 2.33
N ASN A 421 23.91 -6.47 1.82
CA ASN A 421 24.79 -6.09 0.72
C ASN A 421 24.82 -7.20 -0.34
N ARG A 422 24.31 -6.89 -1.53
CA ARG A 422 24.26 -7.82 -2.67
C ARG A 422 25.63 -8.15 -3.25
N GLU A 423 26.56 -7.19 -3.26
CA GLU A 423 27.91 -7.41 -3.77
C GLU A 423 28.69 -8.41 -2.90
N GLU A 424 28.46 -8.34 -1.59
CA GLU A 424 29.05 -9.25 -0.60
C GLU A 424 28.22 -10.53 -0.37
N GLU A 425 27.07 -10.66 -1.05
CA GLU A 425 26.10 -11.76 -0.89
C GLU A 425 25.68 -11.99 0.58
N THR A 426 25.52 -10.91 1.36
CA THR A 426 25.13 -10.97 2.79
C THR A 426 23.82 -10.22 3.04
N MET A 427 22.95 -10.82 3.85
CA MET A 427 21.70 -10.24 4.36
C MET A 427 21.93 -9.57 5.71
N LEU A 428 22.66 -10.25 6.61
CA LEU A 428 22.81 -9.82 8.00
C LEU A 428 24.11 -9.05 8.28
N GLY A 429 25.07 -9.11 7.35
CA GLY A 429 26.45 -8.72 7.62
C GLY A 429 27.12 -9.64 8.65
N GLU A 430 28.45 -9.55 8.75
CA GLU A 430 29.21 -10.50 9.58
C GLU A 430 28.84 -10.42 11.07
N LYS A 431 28.71 -9.21 11.63
CA LYS A 431 28.46 -9.02 13.08
C LYS A 431 27.15 -9.65 13.54
N GLN A 432 26.05 -9.38 12.83
CA GLN A 432 24.74 -9.92 13.20
C GLN A 432 24.68 -11.42 12.95
N LYS A 433 25.29 -11.90 11.85
CA LYS A 433 25.40 -13.34 11.57
C LYS A 433 26.19 -14.10 12.64
N THR A 434 27.32 -13.56 13.11
CA THR A 434 28.07 -14.15 14.23
C THR A 434 27.19 -14.20 15.48
N ARG A 435 26.53 -13.08 15.83
CA ARG A 435 25.67 -13.01 17.01
C ARG A 435 24.51 -14.01 16.95
N LEU A 436 23.89 -14.19 15.79
CA LEU A 436 22.84 -15.19 15.56
C LEU A 436 23.34 -16.62 15.83
N LYS A 437 24.53 -16.98 15.32
CA LYS A 437 25.12 -18.30 15.56
C LYS A 437 25.44 -18.53 17.03
N ASP A 438 26.00 -17.52 17.70
CA ASP A 438 26.29 -17.59 19.13
C ASP A 438 25.01 -17.71 19.97
N TRP A 439 23.98 -16.95 19.62
CA TRP A 439 22.66 -17.05 20.24
C TRP A 439 22.07 -18.44 20.05
N LEU A 440 22.06 -18.98 18.83
CA LEU A 440 21.56 -20.32 18.52
C LEU A 440 22.22 -21.40 19.38
N LEU A 441 23.52 -21.31 19.62
CA LEU A 441 24.23 -22.21 20.53
C LEU A 441 23.82 -22.01 21.99
N ALA A 442 23.70 -20.76 22.44
CA ALA A 442 23.34 -20.41 23.81
C ALA A 442 21.91 -20.86 24.18
N VAL A 443 20.96 -20.72 23.25
CA VAL A 443 19.56 -21.10 23.48
C VAL A 443 19.29 -22.58 23.23
N ASN A 444 20.22 -23.33 22.63
CA ASN A 444 19.96 -24.70 22.21
C ASN A 444 19.52 -25.61 23.36
N SER A 445 20.21 -25.51 24.50
CA SER A 445 19.97 -26.32 25.71
C SER A 445 19.19 -25.61 26.82
N THR A 446 18.84 -24.34 26.62
CA THR A 446 18.18 -23.52 27.64
C THR A 446 16.73 -23.18 27.31
N HIS A 447 16.36 -23.28 26.03
CA HIS A 447 15.03 -22.96 25.53
C HIS A 447 14.46 -24.12 24.72
N THR A 448 13.19 -24.43 24.97
CA THR A 448 12.47 -25.49 24.26
C THR A 448 12.25 -25.09 22.80
N VAL A 449 11.90 -23.83 22.50
CA VAL A 449 11.54 -23.37 21.14
C VAL A 449 12.34 -22.13 20.76
N LYS A 450 12.78 -22.06 19.50
CA LYS A 450 13.54 -20.94 18.95
C LYS A 450 12.82 -20.39 17.72
N PHE A 451 12.56 -19.09 17.72
CA PHE A 451 12.02 -18.37 16.57
C PHE A 451 13.11 -17.51 15.92
N LEU A 452 13.34 -17.72 14.63
CA LEU A 452 14.04 -16.78 13.76
C LEU A 452 13.00 -15.79 13.21
N VAL A 453 13.18 -14.50 13.44
CA VAL A 453 12.21 -13.48 13.05
C VAL A 453 12.85 -12.56 12.01
N SER A 454 12.29 -12.56 10.80
CA SER A 454 12.78 -11.81 9.64
C SER A 454 11.67 -10.92 9.09
N SER A 455 11.99 -9.75 8.54
CA SER A 455 10.98 -8.94 7.83
C SER A 455 10.59 -9.60 6.50
N VAL A 456 11.58 -10.11 5.78
CA VAL A 456 11.43 -10.81 4.50
C VAL A 456 11.49 -12.35 4.62
N PRO A 457 10.86 -13.12 3.72
CA PRO A 457 10.89 -14.59 3.78
C PRO A 457 12.26 -15.22 3.52
N PHE A 458 12.56 -16.26 4.29
CA PHE A 458 13.65 -17.22 4.13
C PHE A 458 13.48 -18.10 2.90
N THR A 459 12.25 -18.50 2.57
CA THR A 459 12.04 -19.43 1.45
C THR A 459 12.42 -18.84 0.11
N GLN A 460 12.94 -19.70 -0.77
CA GLN A 460 13.25 -19.37 -2.16
C GLN A 460 12.06 -19.52 -3.13
N ASN A 461 10.89 -19.91 -2.63
CA ASN A 461 9.75 -20.30 -3.45
C ASN A 461 8.96 -19.12 -4.04
N TRP A 462 9.11 -17.91 -3.53
CA TRP A 462 8.57 -16.71 -4.19
C TRP A 462 9.46 -16.31 -5.35
N GLN A 463 8.96 -16.47 -6.59
CA GLN A 463 9.77 -16.26 -7.80
C GLN A 463 9.79 -14.80 -8.28
N TRP A 464 8.78 -14.01 -7.88
CA TRP A 464 8.72 -12.59 -8.20
C TRP A 464 9.51 -11.78 -7.17
N GLU A 465 10.34 -10.85 -7.64
CA GLU A 465 11.20 -10.01 -6.77
C GLU A 465 11.98 -10.84 -5.72
N HIS A 466 12.38 -12.06 -6.10
CA HIS A 466 13.11 -12.99 -5.24
C HIS A 466 14.46 -12.44 -4.79
N THR A 467 15.05 -11.52 -5.56
CA THR A 467 16.33 -10.91 -5.21
C THR A 467 16.26 -9.95 -4.01
N ASP A 468 15.05 -9.56 -3.59
CA ASP A 468 14.83 -8.72 -2.40
C ASP A 468 14.72 -9.53 -1.10
N THR A 469 14.49 -10.84 -1.18
CA THR A 469 14.35 -11.68 0.03
C THR A 469 15.56 -12.58 0.20
N TRP A 470 15.54 -13.50 1.17
CA TRP A 470 16.62 -14.48 1.35
C TRP A 470 16.85 -15.38 0.12
N ALA A 471 15.90 -15.42 -0.81
CA ALA A 471 16.06 -16.07 -2.12
C ALA A 471 17.15 -15.40 -2.98
N GLY A 472 17.47 -14.13 -2.75
CA GLY A 472 18.62 -13.42 -3.33
C GLY A 472 19.95 -13.70 -2.62
N PHE A 473 19.92 -14.32 -1.43
CA PHE A 473 21.07 -14.49 -0.52
C PHE A 473 21.23 -15.95 -0.09
N LEU A 474 21.05 -16.89 -1.04
CA LEU A 474 20.99 -18.32 -0.77
C LEU A 474 22.26 -18.87 -0.10
N LYS A 475 23.42 -18.27 -0.34
CA LYS A 475 24.69 -18.67 0.27
C LYS A 475 24.70 -18.45 1.77
N GLU A 476 24.39 -17.24 2.23
CA GLU A 476 24.32 -16.94 3.67
C GLU A 476 23.14 -17.66 4.33
N ARG A 477 22.00 -17.76 3.63
CA ARG A 477 20.87 -18.60 4.07
C ARG A 477 21.30 -20.04 4.33
N GLN A 478 21.98 -20.68 3.37
CA GLN A 478 22.44 -22.06 3.51
C GLN A 478 23.48 -22.20 4.62
N GLU A 479 24.37 -21.22 4.79
CA GLU A 479 25.35 -21.17 5.87
C GLU A 479 24.67 -21.26 7.26
N ILE A 480 23.57 -20.54 7.46
CA ILE A 480 22.76 -20.55 8.68
C ILE A 480 22.03 -21.88 8.85
N LEU A 481 21.35 -22.38 7.82
CA LEU A 481 20.61 -23.66 7.88
C LEU A 481 21.55 -24.85 8.12
N ASP A 482 22.73 -24.85 7.50
CA ASP A 482 23.77 -25.85 7.72
C ASP A 482 24.34 -25.74 9.14
N PHE A 483 24.46 -24.54 9.70
CA PHE A 483 24.89 -24.35 11.08
C PHE A 483 23.87 -24.94 12.06
N ILE A 484 22.57 -24.71 11.85
CA ILE A 484 21.48 -25.31 12.63
C ILE A 484 21.56 -26.84 12.59
N SER A 485 21.69 -27.41 11.38
CA SER A 485 21.77 -28.85 11.17
C SER A 485 23.02 -29.48 11.80
N ARG A 486 24.21 -28.90 11.56
CA ARG A 486 25.49 -29.41 12.10
C ARG A 486 25.55 -29.41 13.62
N ASN A 487 24.96 -28.40 14.26
CA ASN A 487 24.91 -28.29 15.71
C ASN A 487 23.69 -28.98 16.33
N ARG A 488 22.87 -29.66 15.51
CA ARG A 488 21.65 -30.37 15.94
C ARG A 488 20.72 -29.48 16.77
N ILE A 489 20.56 -28.22 16.35
CA ILE A 489 19.69 -27.28 17.06
C ILE A 489 18.24 -27.66 16.76
N GLN A 490 17.50 -28.00 17.80
CA GLN A 490 16.13 -28.51 17.68
C GLN A 490 15.09 -27.39 17.84
N ASN A 491 13.89 -27.64 17.32
CA ASN A 491 12.70 -26.78 17.45
C ASN A 491 12.92 -25.34 16.96
N VAL A 492 13.56 -25.21 15.80
CA VAL A 492 13.74 -23.92 15.14
C VAL A 492 12.58 -23.67 14.18
N LEU A 493 11.82 -22.63 14.46
CA LEU A 493 10.76 -22.10 13.60
C LEU A 493 11.20 -20.73 13.07
N ALA A 494 10.71 -20.34 11.90
CA ALA A 494 10.94 -19.00 11.34
C ALA A 494 9.59 -18.32 11.08
N ILE A 495 9.51 -17.01 11.32
CA ILE A 495 8.35 -16.17 10.96
C ILE A 495 8.81 -14.99 10.12
N SER A 496 8.00 -14.64 9.11
CA SER A 496 8.31 -13.53 8.18
C SER A 496 7.06 -12.87 7.58
N GLY A 497 7.27 -11.75 6.87
CA GLY A 497 6.24 -10.93 6.23
C GLY A 497 6.50 -10.61 4.75
N ASP A 498 6.37 -9.34 4.38
CA ASP A 498 6.65 -8.72 3.06
C ASP A 498 5.71 -9.12 1.89
N ARG A 499 5.55 -10.41 1.59
CA ARG A 499 5.03 -10.88 0.29
C ARG A 499 3.55 -10.66 -0.03
N HIS A 500 2.76 -10.14 0.91
CA HIS A 500 1.31 -10.01 0.86
C HIS A 500 0.58 -11.34 0.54
N GLU A 501 1.23 -12.45 0.85
CA GLU A 501 0.78 -13.83 0.70
C GLU A 501 1.16 -14.62 1.94
N VAL A 502 0.61 -15.83 2.09
CA VAL A 502 0.94 -16.75 3.18
C VAL A 502 1.59 -17.99 2.61
N ALA A 503 2.69 -18.44 3.22
CA ALA A 503 3.25 -19.75 2.96
C ALA A 503 3.82 -20.36 4.24
N ILE A 504 3.69 -21.69 4.34
CA ILE A 504 4.36 -22.51 5.34
C ILE A 504 5.29 -23.44 4.57
N THR A 505 6.57 -23.37 4.89
CA THR A 505 7.62 -24.03 4.10
C THR A 505 8.57 -24.76 5.02
N ARG A 506 8.86 -26.02 4.71
CA ARG A 506 9.96 -26.74 5.35
C ARG A 506 11.25 -26.42 4.60
N LEU A 507 12.19 -25.82 5.30
CA LEU A 507 13.53 -25.50 4.81
C LEU A 507 14.51 -26.63 5.18
N PRO A 508 15.70 -26.68 4.54
CA PRO A 508 16.80 -27.54 4.99
C PRO A 508 17.08 -27.42 6.49
N GLY A 509 17.54 -28.50 7.11
CA GLY A 509 17.81 -28.54 8.56
C GLY A 509 16.56 -28.65 9.43
N ASN A 510 15.41 -29.02 8.85
CA ASN A 510 14.11 -29.16 9.53
C ASN A 510 13.55 -27.86 10.15
N VAL A 511 14.04 -26.70 9.71
CA VAL A 511 13.43 -25.41 10.03
C VAL A 511 12.09 -25.30 9.29
N ILE A 512 11.04 -24.87 9.98
CA ILE A 512 9.75 -24.58 9.35
C ILE A 512 9.52 -23.07 9.39
N GLU A 513 9.42 -22.47 8.22
CA GLU A 513 9.04 -21.08 8.06
C GLU A 513 7.53 -20.92 7.94
N PHE A 514 7.02 -19.86 8.56
CA PHE A 514 5.64 -19.40 8.47
C PHE A 514 5.65 -17.92 8.08
N SER A 515 5.49 -17.65 6.79
CA SER A 515 5.38 -16.28 6.27
C SER A 515 3.91 -15.87 6.22
N THR A 516 3.55 -14.71 6.78
CA THR A 516 2.18 -14.19 6.78
C THR A 516 2.13 -12.67 6.68
N SER A 517 1.57 -12.18 5.58
CA SER A 517 1.22 -10.78 5.36
C SER A 517 0.14 -10.68 4.27
N PRO A 518 -0.59 -9.57 4.11
CA PRO A 518 -0.50 -8.33 4.87
C PRO A 518 -1.57 -8.23 5.95
N LEU A 519 -1.32 -7.44 7.01
CA LEU A 519 -2.36 -7.07 7.97
C LEU A 519 -3.48 -6.30 7.27
N GLN A 520 -3.12 -5.33 6.43
CA GLN A 520 -4.08 -4.57 5.64
C GLN A 520 -3.39 -3.94 4.42
N ALA A 521 -3.33 -4.67 3.32
CA ALA A 521 -2.85 -4.18 2.03
C ALA A 521 -3.48 -4.99 0.90
N PHE A 522 -3.08 -4.72 -0.33
CA PHE A 522 -3.49 -5.57 -1.44
C PHE A 522 -2.84 -6.95 -1.31
N TYR A 523 -3.39 -7.97 -1.95
CA TYR A 523 -2.68 -9.23 -2.16
C TYR A 523 -2.36 -9.39 -3.63
N SER A 524 -1.34 -10.19 -3.94
CA SER A 524 -0.93 -10.42 -5.33
C SER A 524 -2.10 -10.97 -6.17
N PRO A 525 -2.39 -10.42 -7.36
CA PRO A 525 -3.47 -10.93 -8.22
C PRO A 525 -3.11 -12.26 -8.91
N ILE A 526 -1.82 -12.58 -9.01
CA ILE A 526 -1.28 -13.78 -9.66
C ILE A 526 -0.61 -14.68 -8.62
N ASP A 527 -0.60 -15.99 -8.86
CA ASP A 527 0.13 -16.92 -8.00
C ASP A 527 1.64 -16.71 -8.20
N THR A 528 2.35 -16.27 -7.16
CA THR A 528 3.81 -16.00 -7.22
C THR A 528 4.65 -17.05 -6.48
N TYR A 529 4.00 -17.87 -5.66
CA TYR A 529 4.63 -18.93 -4.88
C TYR A 529 4.70 -20.23 -5.69
N ILE A 530 5.91 -20.64 -6.06
CA ILE A 530 6.19 -21.86 -6.81
C ILE A 530 7.22 -22.66 -6.03
N GLU A 531 6.91 -23.93 -5.76
CA GLU A 531 7.85 -24.83 -5.08
C GLU A 531 9.09 -25.07 -5.96
N THR A 532 10.26 -24.76 -5.41
CA THR A 532 11.55 -24.83 -6.11
C THR A 532 12.65 -25.33 -5.17
N GLY A 533 13.61 -26.08 -5.73
CA GLY A 533 14.81 -26.46 -5.00
C GLY A 533 14.53 -27.39 -3.82
N GLN A 534 15.03 -27.01 -2.64
CA GLN A 534 14.99 -27.81 -1.40
C GLN A 534 13.93 -27.33 -0.40
N ASP A 535 13.10 -26.36 -0.80
CA ASP A 535 12.10 -25.74 0.06
C ASP A 535 10.74 -26.39 -0.17
N GLU A 536 10.34 -27.28 0.73
CA GLU A 536 9.11 -28.08 0.58
C GLU A 536 7.88 -27.27 1.06
N LYS A 537 6.88 -27.09 0.19
CA LYS A 537 5.64 -26.41 0.55
C LYS A 537 4.78 -27.29 1.45
N ILE A 538 4.48 -26.81 2.65
CA ILE A 538 3.48 -27.41 3.54
C ILE A 538 2.09 -26.83 3.26
N PHE A 539 2.01 -25.51 3.09
CA PHE A 539 0.75 -24.78 2.86
C PHE A 539 1.04 -23.45 2.15
N ALA A 540 0.12 -22.97 1.32
CA ALA A 540 0.18 -21.63 0.76
C ALA A 540 -1.23 -21.06 0.61
N TRP A 541 -1.39 -19.77 0.89
CA TRP A 541 -2.66 -19.05 0.76
C TRP A 541 -2.42 -17.62 0.30
N ARG A 542 -2.95 -17.27 -0.86
CA ARG A 542 -2.80 -15.93 -1.45
C ARG A 542 -3.96 -14.98 -1.16
N PRO A 543 -5.24 -15.35 -1.41
CA PRO A 543 -6.32 -14.36 -1.42
C PRO A 543 -6.56 -13.68 -0.06
N GLY A 544 -6.81 -12.37 -0.10
CA GLY A 544 -7.33 -11.61 1.02
C GLY A 544 -6.45 -10.43 1.42
N ASN A 545 -7.11 -9.32 1.77
CA ASN A 545 -6.44 -8.05 2.07
C ASN A 545 -6.05 -7.92 3.55
N ILE A 546 -6.57 -8.82 4.40
CA ILE A 546 -6.29 -8.85 5.83
C ILE A 546 -5.89 -10.27 6.21
N LYS A 547 -4.65 -10.45 6.63
CA LYS A 547 -4.04 -11.73 6.99
C LYS A 547 -3.12 -11.53 8.20
N TRP A 548 -3.31 -12.36 9.21
CA TRP A 548 -2.41 -12.44 10.35
C TRP A 548 -2.46 -13.85 10.93
N ALA A 549 -1.42 -14.19 11.65
CA ALA A 549 -1.26 -15.51 12.22
C ALA A 549 -1.08 -15.44 13.72
N MET A 550 -1.51 -16.50 14.39
CA MET A 550 -1.35 -16.73 15.82
C MET A 550 -0.59 -18.02 16.04
N PHE A 551 0.41 -17.97 16.91
CA PHE A 551 1.00 -19.16 17.51
C PHE A 551 0.46 -19.34 18.91
N THR A 552 0.11 -20.56 19.26
CA THR A 552 -0.08 -21.00 20.65
C THR A 552 1.04 -21.97 20.99
N ILE A 553 1.88 -21.59 21.93
CA ILE A 553 3.01 -22.39 22.42
C ILE A 553 2.60 -23.00 23.75
N ASP A 554 2.84 -24.30 23.91
CA ASP A 554 2.65 -25.00 25.18
C ASP A 554 3.84 -25.91 25.45
N THR A 555 4.76 -25.43 26.29
CA THR A 555 5.93 -26.19 26.73
C THR A 555 5.72 -26.86 28.09
N THR A 556 4.54 -26.68 28.69
CA THR A 556 4.19 -27.30 29.98
C THR A 556 3.87 -28.79 29.85
N GLN A 557 3.52 -29.24 28.64
CA GLN A 557 3.17 -30.63 28.35
C GLN A 557 4.39 -31.56 28.28
N SER A 558 4.14 -32.88 28.35
CA SER A 558 5.19 -33.89 28.18
C SER A 558 5.84 -33.82 26.80
N THR A 559 5.01 -33.61 25.77
CA THR A 559 5.43 -33.31 24.40
C THR A 559 5.07 -31.86 24.11
N PRO A 560 6.03 -30.92 24.11
CA PRO A 560 5.76 -29.53 23.81
C PRO A 560 5.13 -29.36 22.43
N THR A 561 4.29 -28.33 22.26
CA THR A 561 3.59 -28.08 20.99
C THR A 561 3.65 -26.62 20.57
N ALA A 562 3.73 -26.40 19.26
CA ALA A 562 3.46 -25.12 18.64
C ALA A 562 2.25 -25.26 17.69
N THR A 563 1.16 -24.57 17.98
CA THR A 563 -0.03 -24.54 17.13
C THR A 563 -0.08 -23.24 16.35
N TYR A 564 -0.04 -23.34 15.03
CA TYR A 564 -0.18 -22.22 14.11
C TYR A 564 -1.64 -22.09 13.66
N ALA A 565 -2.20 -20.88 13.69
CA ALA A 565 -3.53 -20.56 13.21
C ALA A 565 -3.48 -19.31 12.31
N LEU A 566 -4.07 -19.39 11.12
CA LEU A 566 -4.14 -18.30 10.13
C LEU A 566 -5.55 -17.72 10.05
N PHE A 567 -5.66 -16.40 10.13
CA PHE A 567 -6.91 -15.66 10.02
C PHE A 567 -6.92 -14.78 8.76
N VAL A 568 -8.03 -14.75 8.03
CA VAL A 568 -8.12 -14.07 6.73
C VAL A 568 -9.46 -13.36 6.56
N ASN A 569 -9.44 -12.07 6.18
CA ASN A 569 -10.59 -11.24 5.84
C ASN A 569 -11.77 -11.35 6.82
N ASP A 570 -12.80 -12.13 6.48
CA ASP A 570 -14.03 -12.31 7.25
C ASP A 570 -13.94 -13.47 8.24
N TYR A 571 -12.95 -14.35 8.09
CA TYR A 571 -12.66 -15.48 8.97
C TYR A 571 -11.68 -15.04 10.06
N GLN A 572 -12.12 -14.11 10.90
CA GLN A 572 -11.32 -13.54 11.99
C GLN A 572 -11.64 -14.18 13.34
N ASP A 573 -12.83 -14.76 13.50
CA ASP A 573 -13.22 -15.53 14.68
C ASP A 573 -12.83 -17.01 14.57
N THR A 574 -12.60 -17.52 13.35
CA THR A 574 -12.22 -18.91 13.09
C THR A 574 -11.06 -18.94 12.10
N PRO A 575 -9.95 -19.65 12.40
CA PRO A 575 -8.83 -19.70 11.48
C PRO A 575 -9.19 -20.48 10.20
N VAL A 576 -8.71 -19.99 9.06
CA VAL A 576 -8.87 -20.69 7.77
C VAL A 576 -7.93 -21.88 7.64
N TYR A 577 -6.86 -21.89 8.43
CA TYR A 577 -5.90 -22.97 8.53
C TYR A 577 -5.37 -23.03 9.95
N GLU A 578 -5.38 -24.21 10.55
CA GLU A 578 -4.79 -24.47 11.86
C GLU A 578 -4.01 -25.77 11.82
N LYS A 579 -2.81 -25.78 12.40
CA LYS A 579 -1.98 -26.98 12.49
C LYS A 579 -1.10 -26.96 13.74
N THR A 580 -1.12 -28.07 14.46
CA THR A 580 -0.24 -28.32 15.61
C THR A 580 1.00 -29.08 15.19
N PHE A 581 2.16 -28.57 15.58
CA PHE A 581 3.46 -29.18 15.38
C PHE A 581 3.99 -29.69 16.72
N PRO A 582 4.25 -31.00 16.86
CA PRO A 582 4.92 -31.53 18.03
C PRO A 582 6.39 -31.09 18.01
N LEU A 583 6.92 -30.79 19.20
CA LEU A 583 8.28 -30.34 19.40
C LEU A 583 9.01 -31.36 20.28
N SER A 584 10.33 -31.43 20.13
CA SER A 584 11.18 -32.24 21.01
C SER A 584 11.39 -31.53 22.35
N ARG A 585 11.67 -32.26 23.43
CA ARG A 585 12.28 -31.61 24.60
C ARG A 585 13.77 -31.43 24.34
N SER A 586 14.26 -30.21 24.61
CA SER A 586 15.68 -29.86 24.58
C SER A 586 16.47 -30.57 25.67
#